data_AF-A0A544TE18-F1
#
_entry.id   AF-A0A544TE18-F1
#
_cell.length_a   1.000
_cell.length_b   1.000
_cell.length_c   1.000
_cell.angle_alpha   90.00
_cell.angle_beta   90.00
_cell.angle_gamma   90.00
#
_symmetry.space_group_name_H-M   'P 1'
#
loop_
_entity.id
_entity.type
_entity.pdbx_description
1 polymer ?
#
loop_
_entity_poly.entity_id
_entity_poly.type
_entity_poly.pdbx_seq_one_letter_code
_entity_poly.pdbx_strand_id
1 'polypeptide(L)' 'MYRILDEKTLLLQIAIKRKIMYRKAKNYGFTHPTVVECSQELDQLLNRYQKIAS' A
#
# COMPACT_ATOMS: atom_id res chain seq x y z
N MET A 1 6.84 17.68 14.79
CA MET A 1 5.58 17.05 15.25
C MET A 1 4.69 16.60 14.08
N TYR A 2 4.53 17.40 13.00
CA TYR A 2 3.73 17.03 11.81
C TYR A 2 4.21 15.77 11.05
N ARG A 3 5.54 15.55 10.92
CA ARG A 3 6.10 14.37 10.23
C ARG A 3 5.66 13.01 10.79
N ILE A 4 5.48 12.89 12.11
CA ILE A 4 5.10 11.63 12.77
C ILE A 4 3.61 11.29 12.48
N LEU A 5 2.76 12.31 12.36
CA LEU A 5 1.35 12.12 12.04
C LEU A 5 1.17 11.65 10.59
N ASP A 6 1.97 12.20 9.67
CA ASP A 6 2.02 11.79 8.27
C ASP A 6 2.52 10.35 8.10
N GLU A 7 3.55 9.97 8.86
CA GLU A 7 4.09 8.61 8.86
C GLU A 7 3.06 7.56 9.32
N LYS A 8 2.40 7.80 10.46
CA LYS A 8 1.36 6.90 10.98
C LYS A 8 0.18 6.78 10.01
N THR A 9 -0.22 7.89 9.40
CA THR A 9 -1.30 7.92 8.41
C THR A 9 -0.92 7.10 7.17
N LEU A 10 0.33 7.19 6.73
CA LEU A 10 0.84 6.43 5.59
C LEU A 10 0.93 4.94 5.89
N LEU A 11 1.40 4.55 7.09
CA LEU A 11 1.41 3.16 7.54
C LEU A 11 0.00 2.55 7.57
N LEU A 12 -1.00 3.30 8.02
CA LEU A 12 -2.40 2.86 7.99
C LEU A 12 -2.88 2.63 6.55
N GLN A 13 -2.57 3.55 5.63
CA GLN A 13 -2.92 3.38 4.21
C GLN A 13 -2.26 2.14 3.59
N ILE A 14 -0.98 1.90 3.87
CA ILE A 14 -0.25 0.70 3.44
C ILE A 14 -0.95 -0.56 3.94
N ALA A 15 -1.31 -0.62 5.23
CA ALA A 15 -1.99 -1.78 5.81
C ALA A 15 -3.36 -2.05 5.16
N ILE A 16 -4.15 -1.00 4.95
CA ILE A 16 -5.46 -1.09 4.28
C ILE A 16 -5.29 -1.58 2.84
N LYS A 17 -4.39 -0.96 2.07
CA LYS A 17 -4.15 -1.29 0.66
C LYS A 17 -3.65 -2.72 0.50
N ARG A 18 -2.74 -3.18 1.36
CA ARG A 18 -2.25 -4.57 1.41
C ARG A 18 -3.39 -5.56 1.65
N LYS A 19 -4.32 -5.26 2.57
CA LYS A 19 -5.50 -6.11 2.81
C LYS A 19 -6.44 -6.17 1.60
N ILE A 20 -6.63 -5.06 0.89
CA ILE A 20 -7.42 -5.01 -0.35
C ILE A 20 -6.76 -5.85 -1.45
N MET A 21 -5.45 -5.70 -1.65
CA MET A 21 -4.69 -6.45 -2.64
C MET A 21 -4.84 -7.96 -2.43
N TYR A 22 -4.64 -8.45 -1.19
CA TYR A 22 -4.80 -9.88 -0.89
C TYR A 22 -6.24 -10.38 -1.08
N ARG A 23 -7.25 -9.58 -0.75
CA ARG A 23 -8.66 -9.92 -1.02
C ARG A 23 -8.91 -10.06 -2.52
N LYS A 24 -8.42 -9.12 -3.33
CA LYS A 24 -8.52 -9.19 -4.79
C LYS A 24 -7.74 -10.38 -5.35
N ALA A 25 -6.54 -10.64 -4.84
CA ALA A 25 -5.73 -11.79 -5.25
C ALA A 25 -6.42 -13.14 -4.95
N LYS A 26 -7.10 -13.24 -3.80
CA LYS A 26 -7.90 -14.43 -3.47
C LYS A 26 -9.06 -14.65 -4.44
N ASN A 27 -9.67 -13.57 -4.93
CA ASN A 27 -10.84 -13.66 -5.82
C ASN A 27 -10.45 -13.82 -7.31
N TYR A 28 -9.36 -13.19 -7.74
CA TYR A 28 -9.01 -13.05 -9.16
C TYR A 28 -7.64 -13.65 -9.54
N GLY A 29 -6.80 -13.99 -8.56
CA GLY A 29 -5.40 -14.39 -8.77
C GLY A 29 -4.43 -13.21 -8.77
N PHE A 30 -3.15 -13.47 -8.47
CA PHE A 30 -2.13 -12.41 -8.33
C PHE A 30 -1.78 -11.68 -9.63
N THR A 31 -1.94 -12.35 -10.77
CA THR A 31 -1.63 -11.79 -12.10
C THR A 31 -2.80 -11.02 -12.71
N HIS A 32 -3.97 -11.01 -12.05
CA HIS A 32 -5.13 -10.30 -12.57
C HIS A 32 -4.85 -8.79 -12.61
N PRO A 33 -5.22 -8.07 -13.68
CA PRO A 33 -4.88 -6.64 -13.84
C PRO A 33 -5.26 -5.78 -12.64
N THR A 34 -6.41 -6.04 -12.02
CA THR A 34 -6.88 -5.27 -10.84
C THR A 34 -6.09 -5.54 -9.56
N VAL A 35 -5.36 -6.66 -9.50
CA VAL A 35 -4.45 -7.00 -8.40
C VAL A 35 -3.07 -6.41 -8.65
N VAL A 36 -2.60 -6.45 -9.90
CA VAL A 36 -1.35 -5.81 -10.34
C VAL A 36 -1.42 -4.29 -10.17
N GLU A 37 -2.51 -3.66 -10.56
CA GLU A 37 -2.74 -2.24 -10.29
C GLU A 37 -2.71 -1.95 -8.79
N CYS A 38 -3.38 -2.80 -7.99
CA CYS A 38 -3.39 -2.64 -6.54
C CYS A 38 -2.00 -2.78 -5.90
N SER A 39 -1.15 -3.67 -6.43
CA SER A 39 0.23 -3.80 -5.97
C SER A 39 1.08 -2.59 -6.35
N GLN A 40 0.88 -2.02 -7.54
CA GLN A 40 1.58 -0.79 -7.96
C GLN A 40 1.22 0.40 -7.08
N GLU A 41 -0.05 0.56 -6.72
CA GLU A 41 -0.48 1.60 -5.80
C GLU A 41 0.08 1.39 -4.38
N LEU A 42 0.18 0.13 -3.93
CA LEU A 42 0.82 -0.22 -2.65
C LEU A 42 2.31 0.14 -2.67
N ASP A 43 3.02 -0.14 -3.77
CA ASP A 43 4.43 0.22 -3.94
C ASP A 43 4.65 1.74 -3.89
N GLN A 44 3.75 2.54 -4.45
CA GLN A 44 3.84 4.00 -4.34
C GLN A 44 3.75 4.46 -2.87
N LEU A 45 2.89 3.84 -2.06
CA LEU A 45 2.79 4.15 -0.64
C LEU A 45 4.04 3.73 0.13
N LEU A 46 4.58 2.54 -0.16
CA LEU A 46 5.83 2.05 0.43
C LEU A 46 7.01 2.96 0.08
N ASN A 47 7.13 3.38 -1.18
CA ASN A 47 8.18 4.31 -1.63
C ASN A 47 8.06 5.68 -0.95
N ARG A 48 6.85 6.20 -0.73
CA ARG A 48 6.64 7.42 0.04
C ARG A 48 7.07 7.23 1.50
N TYR A 49 6.77 6.09 2.09
CA TYR A 49 7.14 5.79 3.47
C TYR A 49 8.66 5.71 3.63
N GLN A 50 9.32 5.01 2.71
CA GLN A 50 10.77 4.91 2.68
C GLN A 50 11.45 6.29 2.59
N LYS A 51 10.89 7.22 1.80
CA LYS A 51 11.41 8.61 1.72
C LYS A 51 11.22 9.42 3.01
N ILE A 52 10.23 9.08 3.83
CA ILE A 52 9.98 9.75 5.12
C ILE A 52 10.84 9.13 6.22
N ALA A 53 11.08 7.81 6.15
CA ALA A 53 11.83 7.04 7.14
C ALA A 53 13.36 7.08 6.92
N SER A 54 13.84 7.41 5.71
CA SER A 54 15.25 7.70 5.40
C SER A 54 15.69 9.05 5.95
#